data_AF-A0A6D0IKH3-F1
#
_entry.id   AF-A0A6D0IKH3-F1
#
_cell.length_a   1.000
_cell.length_b   1.000
_cell.length_c   1.000
_cell.angle_alpha   90.00
_cell.angle_beta   90.00
_cell.angle_gamma   90.00
#
_symmetry.space_group_name_H-M   'P 1'
#
loop_
_entity.id
_entity.type
_entity.pdbx_description
1 polymer ?
#
loop_
_entity_poly.entity_id
_entity_poly.type
_entity_poly.pdbx_seq_one_letter_code
_entity_poly.pdbx_strand_id
1 'polypeptide(L)'
;KLDPTRATPAVINNDGLNYVPTNRYVLFGHHFAAIAGAGPLVGPVLAAQMGYLPGTLWLLAGVVLAGAVQDFMVLFISSRRNGASLGEMIKEEMGPVPGTIALFGCFLIMIIILAVLALIVVKALAESPWGVFTVCSTVPIALFMGIYMRFIRPGRVGEVSVIGIVLLVASIYF
;
A
#
# COMPACT_ATOMS: atom_id res chain seq x y z
N LYS A 1 -15.03 3.93 -21.52
CA LYS A 1 -16.07 3.81 -20.45
C LYS A 1 -15.77 2.55 -19.66
N LEU A 2 -15.70 2.63 -18.32
CA LEU A 2 -15.56 1.45 -17.46
C LEU A 2 -16.89 0.72 -17.41
N ASP A 3 -16.87 -0.60 -17.64
CA ASP A 3 -18.05 -1.45 -17.56
C ASP A 3 -18.17 -2.03 -16.15
N PRO A 4 -19.20 -1.67 -15.36
CA PRO A 4 -19.39 -2.18 -14.01
C PRO A 4 -19.77 -3.67 -13.97
N THR A 5 -20.14 -4.27 -15.11
CA THR A 5 -20.50 -5.70 -15.18
C THR A 5 -19.31 -6.61 -15.44
N ARG A 6 -18.13 -6.04 -15.78
CA ARG A 6 -16.94 -6.83 -16.07
C ARG A 6 -16.31 -7.35 -14.78
N ALA A 7 -16.29 -8.67 -14.64
CA ALA A 7 -15.61 -9.33 -13.54
C ALA A 7 -14.10 -9.00 -13.52
N THR A 8 -13.55 -8.76 -12.33
CA THR A 8 -12.11 -8.53 -12.15
C THR A 8 -11.33 -9.84 -12.31
N PRO A 9 -10.02 -9.80 -12.62
CA PRO A 9 -9.19 -11.00 -12.67
C PRO A 9 -9.26 -11.86 -11.41
N ALA A 10 -9.47 -11.22 -10.24
CA ALA A 10 -9.67 -11.91 -8.96
C ALA A 10 -10.93 -12.80 -8.91
N VAL A 11 -11.95 -12.50 -9.72
CA VAL A 11 -13.19 -13.30 -9.82
C VAL A 11 -13.09 -14.32 -10.96
N ILE A 12 -12.43 -13.96 -12.07
CA ILE A 12 -12.30 -14.82 -13.25
C ILE A 12 -11.31 -15.97 -13.00
N ASN A 13 -10.15 -15.68 -12.41
CA ASN A 13 -9.05 -16.64 -12.22
C ASN A 13 -8.92 -17.10 -10.76
N ASN A 14 -10.03 -17.13 -10.00
CA ASN A 14 -10.07 -17.37 -8.55
C ASN A 14 -9.41 -18.71 -8.13
N ASP A 15 -8.10 -18.68 -7.93
CA ASP A 15 -7.23 -19.85 -7.67
C ASP A 15 -6.99 -20.07 -6.17
N GLY A 16 -7.47 -19.16 -5.31
CA GLY A 16 -7.24 -19.24 -3.86
C GLY A 16 -5.80 -18.88 -3.43
N LEU A 17 -4.93 -18.53 -4.37
CA LEU A 17 -3.50 -18.22 -4.16
C LEU A 17 -3.15 -16.82 -4.65
N ASN A 18 -3.13 -16.60 -5.98
CA ASN A 18 -2.79 -15.32 -6.60
C ASN A 18 -4.02 -14.44 -6.83
N TYR A 19 -5.19 -15.05 -7.00
CA TYR A 19 -6.45 -14.41 -7.29
C TYR A 19 -7.48 -14.83 -6.24
N VAL A 20 -7.73 -13.95 -5.28
CA VAL A 20 -8.73 -14.18 -4.23
C VAL A 20 -9.68 -12.98 -4.16
N PRO A 21 -11.00 -13.18 -4.32
CA PRO A 21 -11.97 -12.11 -4.17
C PRO A 21 -11.93 -11.60 -2.73
N THR A 22 -11.43 -10.38 -2.55
CA THR A 22 -11.27 -9.72 -1.25
C THR A 22 -12.30 -8.62 -1.08
N ASN A 23 -12.71 -8.36 0.17
CA ASN A 23 -13.64 -7.27 0.46
C ASN A 23 -13.05 -5.91 0.03
N ARG A 24 -13.86 -5.10 -0.66
CA ARG A 24 -13.50 -3.75 -1.14
C ARG A 24 -12.91 -2.84 -0.06
N TYR A 25 -13.39 -2.94 1.19
CA TYR A 25 -12.92 -2.10 2.29
C TYR A 25 -11.50 -2.50 2.72
N VAL A 26 -11.20 -3.80 2.69
CA VAL A 26 -9.86 -4.31 2.98
C VAL A 26 -8.90 -3.93 1.85
N LEU A 27 -9.33 -4.08 0.60
CA LEU A 27 -8.52 -3.72 -0.56
C LEU A 27 -8.19 -2.22 -0.58
N PHE A 28 -9.17 -1.37 -0.28
CA PHE A 28 -8.97 0.06 -0.12
C PHE A 28 -7.94 0.37 0.97
N GLY A 29 -8.03 -0.29 2.14
CA GLY A 29 -7.07 -0.13 3.22
C GLY A 29 -5.64 -0.48 2.83
N HIS A 30 -5.44 -1.58 2.09
CA HIS A 30 -4.11 -1.96 1.58
C HIS A 30 -3.56 -0.92 0.60
N HIS A 31 -4.38 -0.46 -0.35
CA HIS A 31 -3.96 0.55 -1.32
C HIS A 31 -3.67 1.90 -0.65
N PHE A 32 -4.51 2.30 0.31
CA PHE A 32 -4.31 3.51 1.10
C PHE A 32 -3.01 3.45 1.91
N ALA A 33 -2.76 2.34 2.61
CA ALA A 33 -1.54 2.15 3.40
C ALA A 33 -0.28 2.17 2.52
N ALA A 34 -0.34 1.58 1.32
CA ALA A 34 0.78 1.55 0.38
C ALA A 34 1.17 2.96 -0.11
N ILE A 35 0.21 3.86 -0.33
CA ILE A 35 0.46 5.24 -0.80
C ILE A 35 0.80 6.17 0.38
N ALA A 36 0.12 6.00 1.51
CA ALA A 36 0.24 6.91 2.64
C ALA A 36 1.62 6.90 3.31
N GLY A 37 2.50 5.92 3.04
CA GLY A 37 3.73 5.66 3.80
C GLY A 37 4.55 6.90 4.20
N ALA A 38 5.03 7.70 3.24
CA ALA A 38 5.90 8.85 3.53
C ALA A 38 5.14 10.13 3.92
N GLY A 39 3.86 10.23 3.53
CA GLY A 39 3.10 11.47 3.55
C GLY A 39 2.97 12.08 4.96
N PRO A 40 2.48 11.34 5.97
CA PRO A 40 2.34 11.83 7.34
C PRO A 40 3.66 12.16 8.02
N LEU A 41 4.77 11.51 7.62
CA LEU A 41 6.09 11.71 8.23
C LEU A 41 6.81 12.93 7.64
N VAL A 42 6.78 13.09 6.32
CA VAL A 42 7.52 14.14 5.60
C VAL A 42 6.67 15.39 5.36
N GLY A 43 5.34 15.25 5.31
CA GLY A 43 4.39 16.33 5.06
C GLY A 43 4.50 17.51 6.03
N PRO A 44 4.55 17.30 7.36
CA PRO A 44 4.69 18.39 8.33
C PRO A 44 6.01 19.17 8.15
N VAL A 45 7.11 18.48 7.83
CA VAL A 45 8.43 19.10 7.59
C VAL A 45 8.39 19.98 6.34
N LEU A 46 7.80 19.48 5.26
CA LEU A 46 7.64 20.25 4.02
C LEU A 46 6.70 21.45 4.20
N ALA A 47 5.61 21.29 4.95
CA ALA A 47 4.68 22.37 5.26
C ALA A 47 5.33 23.48 6.11
N ALA A 48 6.24 23.13 7.02
CA ALA A 48 7.00 24.10 7.81
C ALA A 48 8.02 24.88 6.96
N GLN A 49 8.62 24.23 5.95
CA GLN A 49 9.64 24.85 5.09
C GLN A 49 9.04 25.71 3.97
N MET A 50 7.99 25.22 3.30
CA MET A 50 7.40 25.88 2.13
C MET A 50 6.14 26.69 2.45
N GLY A 51 5.73 26.72 3.72
CA GLY A 51 4.50 27.35 4.17
C GLY A 51 3.26 26.52 3.83
N TYR A 52 2.18 26.80 4.56
CA TYR A 52 0.94 26.04 4.46
C TYR A 52 0.24 26.18 3.09
N LEU A 53 0.22 27.41 2.54
CA LEU A 53 -0.53 27.69 1.31
C LEU A 53 0.12 27.03 0.06
N PRO A 54 1.43 27.16 -0.20
CA PRO A 54 2.07 26.50 -1.35
C PRO A 54 2.03 24.97 -1.24
N GLY A 55 2.27 24.42 -0.05
CA GLY A 55 2.18 22.99 0.20
C GLY A 55 0.79 22.43 -0.04
N THR A 56 -0.26 23.12 0.42
CA THR A 56 -1.66 22.69 0.21
C THR A 56 -2.06 22.75 -1.26
N LEU A 57 -1.67 23.81 -1.98
CA LEU A 57 -1.95 23.92 -3.41
C LEU A 57 -1.25 22.82 -4.21
N TRP A 58 0.01 22.52 -3.88
CA TRP A 58 0.74 21.43 -4.52
C TRP A 58 0.14 20.06 -4.19
N LEU A 59 -0.29 19.83 -2.96
CA LEU A 59 -0.98 18.58 -2.60
C LEU A 59 -2.27 18.43 -3.40
N LEU A 60 -3.09 19.47 -3.50
CA LEU A 60 -4.34 19.42 -4.27
C LEU A 60 -4.08 19.20 -5.76
N ALA A 61 -3.22 20.00 -6.37
CA ALA A 61 -2.97 19.93 -7.81
C ALA A 61 -2.14 18.71 -8.20
N GLY A 62 -1.03 18.45 -7.49
CA GLY A 62 -0.08 17.38 -7.77
C GLY A 62 -0.66 15.99 -7.51
N VAL A 63 -1.35 15.79 -6.39
CA VAL A 63 -1.97 14.47 -6.11
C VAL A 63 -3.09 14.19 -7.10
N VAL A 64 -3.90 15.18 -7.47
CA VAL A 64 -5.00 14.95 -8.43
C VAL A 64 -4.46 14.71 -9.85
N LEU A 65 -3.54 15.55 -10.32
CA LEU A 65 -3.10 15.51 -11.72
C LEU A 65 -2.02 14.45 -11.99
N ALA A 66 -1.05 14.30 -11.08
CA ALA A 66 0.04 13.35 -11.26
C ALA A 66 -0.29 12.01 -10.58
N GLY A 67 -0.64 12.03 -9.28
CA GLY A 67 -0.84 10.80 -8.51
C GLY A 67 -2.08 10.00 -8.95
N ALA A 68 -3.27 10.58 -8.79
CA ALA A 68 -4.53 9.89 -9.03
C ALA A 68 -4.69 9.45 -10.49
N VAL A 69 -4.24 10.27 -11.45
CA VAL A 69 -4.27 9.92 -12.87
C VAL A 69 -3.30 8.77 -13.18
N GLN A 70 -2.07 8.82 -12.67
CA GLN A 70 -1.09 7.75 -12.87
C GLN A 70 -1.57 6.43 -12.26
N ASP A 71 -2.01 6.44 -11.00
CA ASP A 71 -2.49 5.24 -10.31
C ASP A 71 -3.70 4.64 -11.01
N PHE A 72 -4.66 5.48 -11.41
CA PHE A 72 -5.83 5.04 -12.15
C PHE A 72 -5.44 4.41 -13.51
N MET A 73 -4.53 5.04 -14.24
CA MET A 73 -4.06 4.53 -15.54
C MET A 73 -3.35 3.19 -15.39
N VAL A 74 -2.43 3.06 -14.44
CA VAL A 74 -1.67 1.82 -14.20
C VAL A 74 -2.59 0.69 -13.74
N LEU A 75 -3.49 0.95 -12.79
CA LEU A 75 -4.47 -0.04 -12.33
C LEU A 75 -5.40 -0.49 -13.46
N PHE A 76 -5.84 0.44 -14.30
CA PHE A 76 -6.72 0.13 -15.43
C PHE A 76 -6.03 -0.77 -16.47
N ILE A 77 -4.77 -0.49 -16.80
CA ILE A 77 -3.98 -1.29 -17.74
C ILE A 77 -3.69 -2.67 -17.15
N SER A 78 -3.22 -2.72 -15.89
CA SER A 78 -2.93 -3.99 -15.20
C SER A 78 -4.17 -4.87 -15.07
N SER A 79 -5.32 -4.31 -14.68
CA SER A 79 -6.58 -5.08 -14.59
C SER A 79 -7.04 -5.65 -15.93
N ARG A 80 -6.67 -5.05 -17.07
CA ARG A 80 -6.98 -5.59 -18.40
C ARG A 80 -6.04 -6.72 -18.81
N ARG A 81 -4.85 -6.80 -18.23
CA ARG A 81 -3.83 -7.85 -18.44
C ARG A 81 -3.74 -8.80 -17.25
N ASN A 82 -4.88 -9.25 -16.74
CA ASN A 82 -4.97 -10.21 -15.64
C ASN A 82 -4.19 -9.82 -14.36
N GLY A 83 -3.96 -8.53 -14.09
CA GLY A 83 -3.18 -8.09 -12.92
C GLY A 83 -1.66 -8.21 -13.09
N ALA A 84 -1.17 -8.26 -14.34
CA ALA A 84 0.26 -8.30 -14.62
C ALA A 84 1.01 -7.10 -14.02
N SER A 85 2.25 -7.35 -13.57
CA SER A 85 3.17 -6.31 -13.10
C SER A 85 3.61 -5.42 -14.28
N LEU A 86 4.02 -4.17 -13.99
CA LEU A 86 4.52 -3.25 -15.02
C LEU A 86 5.68 -3.84 -15.84
N GLY A 87 6.60 -4.56 -15.19
CA GLY A 87 7.71 -5.21 -15.87
C GLY A 87 7.25 -6.33 -16.81
N GLU A 88 6.27 -7.13 -16.41
CA GLU A 88 5.71 -8.18 -17.27
C GLU A 88 4.94 -7.58 -18.46
N MET A 89 4.24 -6.47 -18.25
CA MET A 89 3.56 -5.74 -19.34
C MET A 89 4.55 -5.18 -20.37
N ILE A 90 5.70 -4.66 -19.92
CA ILE A 90 6.76 -4.19 -20.82
C ILE A 90 7.37 -5.37 -21.59
N LYS A 91 7.54 -6.52 -20.94
CA LYS A 91 8.06 -7.73 -21.55
C LYS A 91 7.17 -8.27 -22.68
N GLU A 92 5.85 -8.22 -22.49
CA GLU A 92 4.87 -8.62 -23.50
C GLU A 92 4.89 -7.71 -24.74
N GLU A 93 5.08 -6.40 -24.56
CA GLU A 93 5.00 -5.42 -25.65
C GLU A 93 6.34 -5.18 -26.38
N MET A 94 7.44 -5.11 -25.63
CA MET A 94 8.77 -4.73 -26.16
C MET A 94 9.73 -5.92 -26.27
N GLY A 95 9.33 -7.10 -25.81
CA GLY A 95 10.11 -8.33 -25.84
C GLY A 95 10.91 -8.60 -24.55
N PRO A 96 11.62 -9.75 -24.51
CA PRO A 96 12.18 -10.31 -23.28
C PRO A 96 13.30 -9.46 -22.67
N VAL A 97 14.14 -8.84 -23.50
CA VAL A 97 15.29 -8.03 -23.07
C VAL A 97 14.86 -6.75 -22.34
N PRO A 98 14.08 -5.85 -22.96
CA PRO A 98 13.62 -4.63 -22.27
C PRO A 98 12.70 -4.93 -21.09
N GLY A 99 11.88 -5.99 -21.17
CA GLY A 99 11.05 -6.44 -20.05
C GLY A 99 11.87 -6.82 -18.82
N THR A 100 12.93 -7.60 -19.00
CA THR A 100 13.81 -8.02 -17.88
C THR A 100 14.54 -6.84 -17.26
N ILE A 101 15.01 -5.89 -18.09
CA ILE A 101 15.64 -4.64 -17.60
C ILE A 101 14.64 -3.82 -16.79
N ALA A 102 13.41 -3.66 -17.27
CA ALA A 102 12.37 -2.93 -16.56
C ALA A 102 12.02 -3.59 -15.21
N LEU A 103 11.89 -4.91 -15.18
CA LEU A 103 11.60 -5.67 -13.96
C LEU A 103 12.71 -5.50 -12.91
N PHE A 104 13.97 -5.60 -13.34
CA PHE A 104 15.13 -5.37 -12.48
C PHE A 104 15.22 -3.91 -12.01
N GLY A 105 14.96 -2.95 -12.90
CA GLY A 105 14.92 -1.53 -12.59
C GLY A 105 13.83 -1.19 -11.56
N CYS A 106 12.61 -1.69 -11.75
CA CYS A 106 11.52 -1.55 -10.79
C CYS A 106 11.89 -2.14 -9.42
N PHE A 107 12.53 -3.32 -9.41
CA PHE A 107 12.99 -3.95 -8.17
C PHE A 107 14.04 -3.10 -7.44
N LEU A 108 15.02 -2.56 -8.15
CA LEU A 108 16.03 -1.67 -7.57
C LEU A 108 15.42 -0.38 -7.01
N ILE A 109 14.51 0.25 -7.75
CA ILE A 109 13.81 1.46 -7.29
C ILE A 109 13.01 1.15 -6.02
N MET A 110 12.32 0.01 -5.95
CA MET A 110 11.60 -0.43 -4.75
C MET A 110 12.52 -0.56 -3.54
N ILE A 111 13.72 -1.14 -3.70
CA ILE A 111 14.70 -1.24 -2.61
C ILE A 111 15.14 0.15 -2.14
N ILE A 112 15.44 1.07 -3.06
CA ILE A 112 15.88 2.42 -2.71
C ILE A 112 14.78 3.16 -1.93
N ILE A 113 13.54 3.10 -2.40
CA ILE A 113 12.41 3.75 -1.70
C ILE A 113 12.23 3.14 -0.31
N LEU A 114 12.24 1.81 -0.18
CA LEU A 114 12.12 1.14 1.12
C LEU A 114 13.26 1.54 2.07
N ALA A 115 14.49 1.65 1.57
CA ALA A 115 15.64 2.09 2.37
C ALA A 115 15.48 3.54 2.87
N VAL A 116 15.04 4.46 2.01
CA VAL A 116 14.80 5.86 2.40
C VAL A 116 13.68 5.96 3.43
N LEU A 117 12.57 5.23 3.25
CA LEU A 117 11.48 5.21 4.22
C LEU A 117 11.93 4.62 5.57
N ALA A 118 12.70 3.53 5.54
CA ALA A 118 13.25 2.94 6.75
C ALA A 118 14.16 3.93 7.51
N LEU A 119 15.00 4.68 6.79
CA LEU A 119 15.84 5.72 7.40
C LEU A 119 15.02 6.84 8.06
N ILE A 120 13.91 7.27 7.44
CA ILE A 120 13.01 8.28 8.02
C ILE A 120 12.40 7.75 9.32
N VAL A 121 11.91 6.50 9.32
CA VAL A 121 11.32 5.86 10.50
C VAL A 121 12.34 5.70 11.63
N VAL A 122 13.56 5.23 11.33
CA VAL A 122 14.63 5.07 12.32
C VAL A 122 14.98 6.43 12.94
N LYS A 123 15.12 7.49 12.13
CA LYS A 123 15.39 8.83 12.66
C LYS A 123 14.23 9.37 13.49
N ALA A 124 12.99 9.09 13.12
CA ALA A 124 11.80 9.52 13.87
C ALA A 124 11.66 8.79 15.22
N LEU A 125 12.12 7.54 15.31
CA LEU A 125 11.98 6.70 16.50
C LEU A 125 13.25 6.59 17.36
N ALA A 126 14.39 7.12 16.91
CA ALA A 126 15.69 6.99 17.59
C ALA A 126 15.66 7.46 19.05
N GLU A 127 14.89 8.52 19.34
CA GLU A 127 14.79 9.12 20.67
C GLU A 127 13.58 8.62 21.48
N SER A 128 12.76 7.70 20.93
CA SER A 128 11.53 7.22 21.58
C SER A 128 11.50 5.69 21.73
N PRO A 129 11.93 5.17 22.90
CA PRO A 129 11.85 3.73 23.19
C PRO A 129 10.42 3.17 23.09
N TRP A 130 9.43 3.99 23.45
CA TRP A 130 8.02 3.63 23.43
C TRP A 130 7.45 3.47 22.00
N GLY A 131 7.95 4.29 21.06
CA GLY A 131 7.61 4.14 19.65
C GLY A 131 8.14 2.82 19.06
N VAL A 132 9.35 2.41 19.45
CA VAL A 132 9.92 1.10 19.03
C VAL A 132 9.08 -0.06 19.55
N PHE A 133 8.69 -0.02 20.83
CA PHE A 133 7.81 -1.05 21.42
C PHE A 133 6.47 -1.16 20.68
N THR A 134 5.80 -0.04 20.44
CA THR A 134 4.52 -0.01 19.72
C THR A 134 4.65 -0.61 18.32
N VAL A 135 5.69 -0.22 17.57
CA VAL A 135 5.94 -0.75 16.21
C VAL A 135 6.23 -2.25 16.26
N CYS A 136 7.08 -2.72 17.17
CA CYS A 136 7.36 -4.15 17.33
C CYS A 136 6.08 -4.95 17.67
N SER A 137 5.20 -4.39 18.49
CA SER A 137 3.92 -5.01 18.85
C SER A 137 2.91 -5.07 17.70
N THR A 138 3.04 -4.25 16.65
CA THR A 138 2.16 -4.38 15.47
C THR A 138 2.36 -5.69 14.71
N VAL A 139 3.55 -6.29 14.74
CA VAL A 139 3.85 -7.56 14.06
C VAL A 139 3.02 -8.73 14.64
N PRO A 140 3.05 -9.02 15.95
CA PRO A 140 2.21 -10.07 16.52
C PRO A 140 0.72 -9.76 16.41
N ILE A 141 0.30 -8.48 16.52
CA ILE A 141 -1.10 -8.09 16.31
C ILE A 141 -1.53 -8.41 14.88
N ALA A 142 -0.71 -8.08 13.87
CA ALA A 142 -0.99 -8.38 12.47
C ALA A 142 -1.04 -9.90 12.20
N LEU A 143 -0.13 -10.68 12.78
CA LEU A 143 -0.16 -12.15 12.69
C LEU A 143 -1.44 -12.72 13.31
N PHE A 144 -1.83 -12.23 14.49
CA PHE A 144 -3.07 -12.64 15.14
C PHE A 144 -4.30 -12.30 14.29
N MET A 145 -4.38 -11.07 13.76
CA MET A 145 -5.46 -10.64 12.86
C MET A 145 -5.52 -11.51 11.60
N GLY A 146 -4.36 -11.86 11.03
CA GLY A 146 -4.27 -12.73 9.85
C GLY A 146 -4.76 -14.16 10.12
N ILE A 147 -4.34 -14.76 11.25
CA ILE A 147 -4.78 -16.09 11.67
C ILE A 147 -6.30 -16.08 11.96
N TYR A 148 -6.79 -15.04 12.63
CA TYR A 148 -8.21 -14.91 12.96
C TYR A 148 -9.09 -14.85 11.70
N MET A 149 -8.68 -14.04 10.70
CA MET A 149 -9.40 -13.94 9.43
C MET A 149 -9.34 -15.23 8.60
N ARG A 150 -8.27 -16.03 8.73
CA ARG A 150 -8.10 -17.25 7.92
C ARG A 150 -8.74 -18.50 8.53
N PHE A 151 -8.64 -18.69 9.85
CA PHE A 151 -9.03 -19.97 10.49
C PHE A 151 -10.22 -19.86 11.44
N ILE A 152 -10.45 -18.71 12.09
CA ILE A 152 -11.44 -18.60 13.18
C ILE A 152 -12.78 -18.10 12.65
N ARG A 153 -12.79 -16.98 11.91
CA ARG A 153 -14.03 -16.41 11.33
C ARG A 153 -13.78 -15.77 9.96
N PRO A 154 -13.80 -16.56 8.88
CA PRO A 154 -13.68 -16.03 7.53
C PRO A 154 -14.83 -15.06 7.23
N GLY A 155 -14.49 -13.86 6.77
CA GLY A 155 -15.44 -12.86 6.26
C GLY A 155 -15.90 -11.78 7.25
N ARG A 156 -15.63 -11.91 8.56
CA ARG A 156 -15.99 -10.87 9.56
C ARG A 156 -14.89 -9.82 9.76
N VAL A 157 -14.64 -9.03 8.71
CA VAL A 157 -13.61 -7.98 8.71
C VAL A 157 -13.80 -6.98 9.86
N GLY A 158 -15.04 -6.61 10.18
CA GLY A 158 -15.32 -5.61 11.22
C GLY A 158 -14.90 -6.03 12.64
N GLU A 159 -15.10 -7.29 13.02
CA GLU A 159 -14.70 -7.79 14.34
C GLU A 159 -13.19 -7.73 14.51
N VAL A 160 -12.44 -8.14 13.48
CA VAL A 160 -10.97 -8.14 13.50
C VAL A 160 -10.40 -6.74 13.51
N SER A 161 -11.01 -5.80 12.78
CA SER A 161 -10.61 -4.39 12.81
C SER A 161 -10.78 -3.77 14.21
N VAL A 162 -11.88 -4.05 14.90
CA VAL A 162 -12.10 -3.55 16.26
C VAL A 162 -11.09 -4.16 17.24
N ILE A 163 -10.87 -5.48 17.17
CA ILE A 163 -9.87 -6.16 18.01
C ILE A 163 -8.47 -5.59 17.76
N GLY A 164 -8.10 -5.38 16.50
CA GLY A 164 -6.82 -4.78 16.12
C GLY A 164 -6.62 -3.37 16.68
N ILE A 165 -7.66 -2.52 16.61
CA ILE A 165 -7.62 -1.16 17.19
C ILE A 165 -7.44 -1.22 18.70
N VAL A 166 -8.20 -2.08 19.40
CA VAL A 166 -8.10 -2.21 20.86
C VAL A 166 -6.71 -2.70 21.28
N LEU A 167 -6.16 -3.70 20.58
CA LEU A 167 -4.81 -4.21 20.86
C LEU A 167 -3.74 -3.16 20.57
N LEU A 168 -3.89 -2.36 19.51
CA LEU A 168 -2.95 -1.29 19.18
C LEU A 168 -3.01 -0.16 20.21
N VAL A 169 -4.20 0.26 20.65
CA VAL A 169 -4.36 1.26 21.73
C VAL A 169 -3.81 0.73 23.05
N ALA A 170 -4.01 -0.56 23.35
CA ALA A 170 -3.41 -1.19 24.53
C ALA A 170 -1.88 -1.20 24.45
N SER A 171 -1.29 -1.51 23.29
CA SER A 171 0.16 -1.48 23.08
C SER A 171 0.76 -0.08 23.12
N ILE A 172 -0.04 0.94 22.83
CA ILE A 172 0.36 2.33 23.06
C ILE A 172 0.31 2.54 24.57
N TYR A 173 -0.82 2.31 25.24
CA TYR A 173 -0.99 2.66 26.65
C TYR A 173 -0.03 1.95 27.63
N PHE A 174 0.31 0.68 27.38
CA PHE A 174 1.20 -0.14 28.22
C PHE A 174 2.61 -0.22 27.62
#